data_AF-A0A3D3ADN6-F1
#
_entry.id   AF-A0A3D3ADN6-F1
#
_cell.length_a   1.000
_cell.length_b   1.000
_cell.length_c   1.000
_cell.angle_alpha   90.00
_cell.angle_beta   90.00
_cell.angle_gamma   90.00
#
_symmetry.space_group_name_H-M   'P 1'
#
loop_
_entity.id
_entity.type
_entity.pdbx_description
1 polymer ?
#
loop_
_entity_poly.entity_id
_entity_poly.type
_entity_poly.pdbx_seq_one_letter_code
_entity_poly.pdbx_strand_id
1 'polypeptide(L)'
;MNLDTEKFSASALEQISRIIGDRYTGSQITTFFAKCGFPQYAHDGTSTKWRFVNDVLNQIQNSTYGTYNILKIIQNLCNPEEFYSNAEGHRKIIDSINEVLEFYGLSIDRKGEIISSQEKRTMPNEKENEDTKLFISRHFHHEIIKHSKDLFIEGNYFHAVFESCKAFDKCVKEKSGIDKHGTDLMSNALS
;
A
#
# COMPACT_ATOMS: atom_id res chain seq x y z
N MET A 1 22.06 -14.30 -7.33
CA MET A 1 20.82 -14.34 -6.54
C MET A 1 19.83 -15.15 -7.33
N ASN A 2 19.60 -16.42 -6.97
CA ASN A 2 18.56 -17.23 -7.59
C ASN A 2 17.24 -16.80 -6.97
N LEU A 3 16.59 -15.82 -7.58
CA LEU A 3 15.17 -15.60 -7.33
C LEU A 3 14.45 -16.71 -8.09
N ASP A 4 14.13 -17.83 -7.42
CA ASP A 4 13.03 -18.72 -7.83
C ASP A 4 11.74 -17.90 -7.73
N THR A 5 11.59 -17.01 -8.70
CA THR A 5 10.56 -15.98 -8.67
C THR A 5 9.33 -16.58 -9.32
N GLU A 6 8.36 -16.95 -8.47
CA GLU A 6 7.03 -17.34 -8.92
C GLU A 6 6.50 -16.35 -9.97
N LYS A 7 5.85 -16.88 -11.01
CA LYS A 7 5.22 -16.04 -12.03
C LYS A 7 4.18 -15.13 -11.36
N PHE A 8 4.14 -13.87 -11.79
CA PHE A 8 3.08 -12.97 -11.37
C PHE A 8 1.73 -13.47 -11.90
N SER A 9 0.71 -13.42 -11.06
CA SER A 9 -0.66 -13.70 -11.46
C SER A 9 -1.16 -12.70 -12.50
N ALA A 10 -2.17 -13.08 -13.28
CA ALA A 10 -2.78 -12.18 -14.26
C ALA A 10 -3.31 -10.88 -13.60
N SER A 11 -3.84 -10.99 -12.39
CA SER A 11 -4.29 -9.83 -11.60
C SER A 11 -3.14 -8.90 -11.24
N ALA A 12 -2.00 -9.44 -10.80
CA ALA A 12 -0.82 -8.64 -10.48
C ALA A 12 -0.25 -7.92 -11.72
N LEU A 13 -0.16 -8.61 -12.85
CA LEU A 13 0.28 -8.00 -14.11
C LEU A 13 -0.67 -6.90 -14.57
N GLU A 14 -1.98 -7.10 -14.43
CA GLU A 14 -2.97 -6.07 -14.78
C GLU A 14 -2.81 -4.83 -13.90
N GLN A 15 -2.63 -4.99 -12.58
CA GLN A 15 -2.43 -3.86 -11.68
C GLN A 15 -1.15 -3.08 -12.00
N ILE A 16 -0.03 -3.79 -12.21
CA ILE A 16 1.23 -3.15 -12.64
C ILE A 16 1.02 -2.41 -13.97
N SER A 17 0.27 -3.00 -14.90
CA SER A 17 0.00 -2.40 -16.20
C SER A 17 -0.86 -1.15 -16.12
N ARG A 18 -1.83 -1.11 -15.21
CA ARG A 18 -2.61 0.10 -14.92
C ARG A 18 -1.73 1.20 -14.36
N ILE A 19 -0.87 0.89 -13.39
CA ILE A 19 0.08 1.87 -12.79
C ILE A 19 0.98 2.47 -13.87
N ILE A 20 1.57 1.64 -14.74
CA ILE A 20 2.41 2.10 -15.85
C ILE A 20 1.59 2.93 -16.85
N GLY A 21 0.39 2.47 -17.20
CA GLY A 21 -0.50 3.12 -18.16
C GLY A 21 -1.01 4.48 -17.68
N ASP A 22 -1.23 4.66 -16.38
CA ASP A 22 -1.66 5.93 -15.80
C ASP A 22 -0.50 6.93 -15.72
N ARG A 23 0.71 6.45 -15.46
CA ARG A 23 1.90 7.31 -15.39
C ARG A 23 2.32 7.86 -16.75
N TYR A 24 2.33 7.02 -17.78
CA TYR A 24 2.92 7.38 -19.07
C TYR A 24 1.86 7.65 -20.15
N THR A 25 2.20 8.49 -21.11
CA THR A 25 1.47 8.60 -22.39
C THR A 25 1.84 7.44 -23.33
N GLY A 26 1.05 7.18 -24.38
CA GLY A 26 1.35 6.11 -25.34
C GLY A 26 2.75 6.20 -25.96
N SER A 27 3.21 7.42 -26.29
CA SER A 27 4.57 7.65 -26.78
C SER A 27 5.64 7.40 -25.70
N GLN A 28 5.38 7.83 -24.46
CA GLN A 28 6.28 7.61 -23.32
C GLN A 28 6.41 6.12 -22.96
N ILE A 29 5.34 5.34 -23.09
CA ILE A 29 5.38 3.87 -22.87
C ILE A 29 6.38 3.22 -23.83
N THR A 30 6.40 3.64 -25.10
CA THR A 30 7.34 3.14 -26.10
C THR A 30 8.79 3.47 -25.71
N THR A 31 9.05 4.72 -25.30
CA THR A 31 10.38 5.12 -24.82
C THR A 31 10.78 4.39 -23.54
N PHE A 32 9.84 4.15 -22.63
CA PHE A 32 10.06 3.44 -21.37
C PHE A 32 10.45 1.97 -21.62
N PHE A 33 9.73 1.25 -22.48
CA PHE A 33 10.09 -0.12 -22.83
C PHE A 33 11.44 -0.19 -23.53
N ALA A 34 11.76 0.76 -24.42
CA ALA A 34 13.09 0.86 -25.03
C ALA A 34 14.20 1.05 -23.97
N LYS A 35 14.01 1.93 -22.98
CA LYS A 35 14.94 2.11 -21.84
C LYS A 35 15.12 0.82 -21.03
N CYS A 36 14.05 0.04 -20.85
CA CYS A 36 14.11 -1.23 -20.13
C CYS A 36 14.83 -2.36 -20.91
N GLY A 37 15.16 -2.13 -22.18
CA GLY A 37 15.81 -3.10 -23.08
C GLY A 37 14.84 -3.84 -24.01
N PHE A 38 13.61 -3.34 -24.15
CA PHE A 38 12.58 -3.93 -25.02
C PHE A 38 12.09 -2.95 -26.10
N PRO A 39 12.95 -2.52 -27.04
CA PRO A 39 12.60 -1.54 -28.08
C PRO A 39 11.57 -2.06 -29.10
N GLN A 40 11.33 -3.37 -29.15
CA GLN A 40 10.36 -3.98 -30.06
C GLN A 40 8.89 -3.66 -29.70
N TYR A 41 8.64 -3.21 -28.47
CA TYR A 41 7.28 -2.90 -28.02
C TYR A 41 7.01 -1.41 -28.20
N ALA A 42 6.30 -1.09 -29.29
CA ALA A 42 5.83 0.26 -29.58
C ALA A 42 4.30 0.33 -29.48
N HIS A 43 3.80 1.33 -28.75
CA HIS A 43 2.38 1.57 -28.61
C HIS A 43 1.86 2.26 -29.88
N ASP A 44 1.02 1.55 -30.64
CA ASP A 44 0.49 1.99 -31.95
C ASP A 44 -0.76 2.90 -31.84
N GLY A 45 -1.37 3.00 -30.66
CA GLY A 45 -2.56 3.81 -30.42
C GLY A 45 -3.87 3.04 -30.59
N THR A 46 -3.83 1.77 -30.95
CA THR A 46 -5.01 0.94 -31.27
C THR A 46 -5.69 0.39 -30.02
N SER A 47 -4.91 0.14 -28.96
CA SER A 47 -5.39 -0.39 -27.68
C SER A 47 -5.26 0.65 -26.55
N THR A 48 -5.96 0.42 -25.44
CA THR A 48 -5.79 1.26 -24.26
C THR A 48 -4.40 1.04 -23.66
N LYS A 49 -3.77 2.11 -23.16
CA LYS A 49 -2.40 2.10 -22.60
C LYS A 49 -2.13 0.91 -21.68
N TRP A 50 -3.03 0.66 -20.72
CA TRP A 50 -2.87 -0.45 -19.77
C TRP A 50 -3.04 -1.83 -20.41
N ARG A 51 -3.87 -1.99 -21.46
CA ARG A 51 -4.04 -3.27 -22.17
C ARG A 51 -2.79 -3.60 -22.97
N PHE A 52 -2.25 -2.61 -23.68
CA PHE A 52 -0.97 -2.76 -24.38
C PHE A 52 0.14 -3.19 -23.41
N VAL A 53 0.29 -2.48 -22.29
CA VAL A 53 1.30 -2.83 -21.28
C VAL A 53 1.05 -4.24 -20.73
N ASN A 54 -0.19 -4.62 -20.45
CA ASN A 54 -0.52 -5.95 -19.95
C ASN A 54 -0.16 -7.06 -20.94
N ASP A 55 -0.44 -6.86 -22.22
CA ASP A 55 -0.07 -7.82 -23.26
C ASP A 55 1.45 -7.97 -23.38
N VAL A 56 2.17 -6.85 -23.30
CA VAL A 56 3.64 -6.83 -23.30
C VAL A 56 4.20 -7.54 -22.07
N LEU A 57 3.70 -7.25 -20.86
CA LEU A 57 4.16 -7.90 -19.63
C LEU A 57 3.87 -9.41 -19.65
N ASN A 58 2.74 -9.84 -20.19
CA ASN A 58 2.43 -11.27 -20.37
C ASN A 58 3.40 -11.95 -21.35
N GLN A 59 3.76 -11.28 -22.45
CA GLN A 59 4.79 -11.80 -23.37
C GLN A 59 6.16 -11.90 -22.70
N ILE A 60 6.56 -10.87 -21.97
CA ILE A 60 7.83 -10.85 -21.24
C ILE A 60 7.85 -11.94 -20.17
N GLN A 61 6.77 -12.14 -19.41
CA GLN A 61 6.68 -13.20 -18.39
C GLN A 61 6.88 -14.61 -18.97
N ASN A 62 6.39 -14.84 -20.18
CA ASN A 62 6.50 -16.14 -20.85
C ASN A 62 7.82 -16.31 -21.64
N SER A 63 8.68 -15.29 -21.64
CA SER A 63 10.01 -15.34 -22.25
C SER A 63 11.08 -15.87 -21.27
N THR A 64 12.29 -16.09 -21.77
CA THR A 64 13.44 -16.46 -20.95
C THR A 64 13.72 -15.38 -19.90
N TYR A 65 13.83 -15.77 -18.62
CA TYR A 65 13.99 -14.85 -17.48
C TYR A 65 12.80 -13.89 -17.28
N GLY A 66 11.58 -14.31 -17.62
CA GLY A 66 10.40 -13.44 -17.61
C GLY A 66 10.14 -12.70 -16.29
N THR A 67 10.18 -13.38 -15.14
CA THR A 67 9.96 -12.70 -13.85
C THR A 67 11.06 -11.70 -13.53
N TYR A 68 12.33 -12.03 -13.82
CA TYR A 68 13.45 -11.11 -13.67
C TYR A 68 13.31 -9.86 -14.56
N ASN A 69 12.86 -10.06 -15.81
CA ASN A 69 12.62 -8.95 -16.74
C ASN A 69 11.49 -8.03 -16.25
N ILE A 70 10.42 -8.59 -15.69
CA ILE A 70 9.34 -7.81 -15.07
C ILE A 70 9.88 -7.01 -13.88
N LEU A 71 10.64 -7.65 -13.00
CA LEU A 71 11.27 -6.97 -11.86
C LEU A 71 12.16 -5.81 -12.32
N LYS A 72 12.95 -5.98 -13.38
CA LYS A 72 13.77 -4.92 -13.97
C LYS A 72 12.92 -3.77 -14.53
N ILE A 73 11.77 -4.05 -15.13
CA ILE A 73 10.82 -3.03 -15.59
C ILE A 73 10.28 -2.24 -14.39
N ILE A 74 9.90 -2.94 -13.32
CA ILE A 74 9.40 -2.29 -12.10
C ILE A 74 10.51 -1.43 -11.44
N GLN A 75 11.76 -1.89 -11.40
CA GLN A 75 12.88 -1.06 -10.91
C GLN A 75 13.05 0.23 -11.71
N ASN A 76 12.98 0.14 -13.05
CA ASN A 76 13.03 1.33 -13.91
C ASN A 76 11.82 2.24 -13.69
N LEU A 77 10.64 1.68 -13.41
CA LEU A 77 9.46 2.45 -13.03
C LEU A 77 9.70 3.18 -11.70
N CYS A 78 10.31 2.55 -10.70
CA CYS A 78 10.53 3.16 -9.39
C CYS A 78 11.82 4.01 -9.30
N ASN A 79 12.55 4.18 -10.42
CA ASN A 79 13.81 4.94 -10.43
C ASN A 79 13.57 6.41 -10.01
N PRO A 80 14.19 6.88 -8.89
CA PRO A 80 14.01 8.24 -8.38
C PRO A 80 14.45 9.33 -9.36
N GLU A 81 15.38 9.03 -10.27
CA GLU A 81 15.84 9.99 -11.29
C GLU A 81 14.74 10.41 -12.27
N GLU A 82 13.67 9.62 -12.40
CA GLU A 82 12.52 9.99 -13.25
C GLU A 82 11.52 10.91 -12.51
N PHE A 83 11.78 11.30 -11.25
CA PHE A 83 10.87 12.07 -10.39
C PHE A 83 11.46 13.39 -9.88
N TYR A 84 12.13 14.15 -10.75
CA TYR A 84 12.64 15.49 -10.41
C TYR A 84 11.54 16.39 -9.82
N SER A 85 11.76 16.87 -8.59
CA SER A 85 10.82 17.72 -7.83
C SER A 85 9.43 17.12 -7.55
N ASN A 86 9.22 15.81 -7.75
CA ASN A 86 7.95 15.11 -7.52
C ASN A 86 8.09 13.92 -6.55
N ALA A 87 8.57 14.21 -5.33
CA ALA A 87 8.77 13.21 -4.29
C ALA A 87 7.45 12.53 -3.85
N GLU A 88 6.32 13.26 -3.90
CA GLU A 88 5.02 12.70 -3.52
C GLU A 88 4.50 11.70 -4.58
N GLY A 89 4.64 12.02 -5.86
CA GLY A 89 4.31 11.10 -6.96
C GLY A 89 5.20 9.86 -6.94
N HIS A 90 6.50 10.02 -6.65
CA HIS A 90 7.43 8.89 -6.47
C HIS A 90 6.97 7.94 -5.36
N ARG A 91 6.62 8.50 -4.19
CA ARG A 91 6.11 7.71 -3.07
C ARG A 91 4.83 6.96 -3.44
N LYS A 92 3.86 7.63 -4.06
CA LYS A 92 2.60 6.98 -4.48
C LYS A 92 2.84 5.79 -5.41
N ILE A 93 3.75 5.91 -6.37
CA ILE A 93 4.06 4.81 -7.30
C ILE A 93 4.74 3.65 -6.58
N ILE A 94 5.71 3.93 -5.70
CA ILE A 94 6.34 2.88 -4.89
C ILE A 94 5.30 2.16 -4.03
N ASP A 95 4.43 2.91 -3.34
CA ASP A 95 3.41 2.34 -2.45
C ASP A 95 2.45 1.44 -3.25
N SER A 96 1.93 1.89 -4.40
CA SER A 96 1.06 1.09 -5.26
C SER A 96 1.74 -0.16 -5.84
N ILE A 97 3.03 -0.09 -6.14
CA ILE A 97 3.79 -1.26 -6.61
C ILE A 97 4.04 -2.24 -5.47
N ASN A 98 4.36 -1.74 -4.27
CA ASN A 98 4.59 -2.58 -3.10
C ASN A 98 3.33 -3.34 -2.68
N GLU A 99 2.14 -2.75 -2.82
CA GLU A 99 0.87 -3.47 -2.61
C GLU A 99 0.77 -4.75 -3.46
N VAL A 100 1.37 -4.77 -4.65
CA VAL A 100 1.42 -5.96 -5.51
C VAL A 100 2.59 -6.87 -5.14
N LEU A 101 3.78 -6.31 -4.95
CA LEU A 101 5.01 -7.08 -4.70
C LEU A 101 5.01 -7.81 -3.35
N GLU A 102 4.34 -7.27 -2.33
CA GLU A 102 4.28 -7.86 -1.00
C GLU A 102 3.64 -9.25 -0.99
N PHE A 103 2.69 -9.53 -1.90
CA PHE A 103 2.13 -10.88 -2.09
C PHE A 103 3.15 -11.91 -2.57
N TYR A 104 4.23 -11.43 -3.20
CA TYR A 104 5.34 -12.26 -3.70
C TYR A 104 6.54 -12.25 -2.76
N GLY A 105 6.46 -11.58 -1.61
CA GLY A 105 7.57 -11.45 -0.66
C GLY A 105 8.67 -10.52 -1.14
N LEU A 106 8.32 -9.58 -2.01
CA LEU A 106 9.23 -8.57 -2.57
C LEU A 106 8.71 -7.18 -2.20
N SER A 107 9.59 -6.20 -2.17
CA SER A 107 9.22 -4.80 -2.13
C SER A 107 10.32 -3.95 -2.78
N ILE A 108 10.01 -2.70 -3.06
CA ILE A 108 10.93 -1.71 -3.61
C ILE A 108 11.15 -0.61 -2.59
N ASP A 109 12.42 -0.26 -2.41
CA ASP A 109 12.83 0.83 -1.55
C ASP A 109 12.71 2.19 -2.24
N ARG A 110 13.00 3.27 -1.50
CA ARG A 110 12.97 4.63 -2.06
C ARG A 110 14.11 4.92 -3.05
N LYS A 111 15.07 4.02 -3.21
CA LYS A 111 16.13 4.14 -4.22
C LYS A 111 15.74 3.44 -5.53
N GLY A 112 14.61 2.71 -5.55
CA GLY A 112 14.19 1.92 -6.71
C GLY A 112 14.81 0.52 -6.74
N GLU A 113 15.41 0.08 -5.63
CA GLU A 113 16.02 -1.25 -5.50
C GLU A 113 15.01 -2.26 -4.94
N ILE A 114 15.02 -3.47 -5.48
CA ILE A 114 14.16 -4.55 -4.98
C ILE A 114 14.81 -5.14 -3.73
N ILE A 115 14.03 -5.21 -2.67
CA ILE A 115 14.36 -5.88 -1.42
C ILE A 115 13.45 -7.09 -1.23
N SER A 116 13.96 -8.14 -0.60
CA SER A 116 13.15 -9.29 -0.20
C SER A 116 12.47 -8.97 1.13
N SER A 117 11.15 -9.07 1.17
CA SER A 117 10.38 -9.02 2.41
C SER A 117 10.48 -10.37 3.11
N GLN A 118 10.59 -10.37 4.44
CA GLN A 118 10.68 -11.60 5.23
C GLN A 118 9.36 -12.39 5.26
N GLU A 119 8.23 -11.73 4.98
CA GLU A 119 6.91 -12.37 4.99
C GLU A 119 6.15 -12.05 3.69
N LYS A 120 5.63 -13.10 3.04
CA LYS A 120 4.68 -12.97 1.92
C LYS A 120 3.33 -12.58 2.48
N ARG A 121 2.74 -11.54 1.91
CA ARG A 121 1.41 -11.09 2.31
C ARG A 121 0.33 -11.97 1.69
N THR A 122 -0.74 -12.23 2.45
CA THR A 122 -1.88 -13.05 2.02
C THR A 122 -3.20 -12.30 1.92
N MET A 123 -3.27 -11.08 2.46
CA MET A 123 -4.48 -10.23 2.46
C MET A 123 -4.16 -8.84 1.87
N PRO A 124 -5.10 -8.16 1.19
CA PRO A 124 -4.90 -6.79 0.71
C PRO A 124 -4.53 -5.82 1.85
N ASN A 125 -3.79 -4.76 1.55
CA ASN A 125 -3.70 -3.61 2.47
C ASN A 125 -5.12 -3.09 2.67
N GLU A 126 -5.59 -3.06 3.92
CA GLU A 126 -6.52 -2.02 4.31
C GLU A 126 -5.76 -0.72 4.04
N LYS A 127 -6.14 0.01 2.98
CA LYS A 127 -5.59 1.34 2.72
C LYS A 127 -5.50 2.02 4.07
N GLU A 128 -4.30 2.45 4.48
CA GLU A 128 -4.19 3.35 5.62
C GLU A 128 -5.05 4.55 5.29
N ASN A 129 -6.30 4.50 5.77
CA ASN A 129 -7.29 5.49 5.48
C ASN A 129 -6.72 6.80 5.99
N GLU A 130 -7.06 7.92 5.36
CA GLU A 130 -6.75 9.24 5.93
C GLU A 130 -7.17 9.29 7.41
N ASP A 131 -8.24 8.57 7.76
CA ASP A 131 -8.71 8.33 9.13
C ASP A 131 -7.69 7.59 10.01
N THR A 132 -6.99 6.56 9.51
CA THR A 132 -5.91 5.87 10.24
C THR A 132 -4.77 6.84 10.56
N LYS A 133 -4.34 7.64 9.58
CA LYS A 133 -3.27 8.64 9.76
C LYS A 133 -3.71 9.75 10.71
N LEU A 134 -4.94 10.22 10.56
CA LEU A 134 -5.58 11.23 11.38
C LEU A 134 -5.83 10.75 12.83
N PHE A 135 -6.06 9.46 13.03
CA PHE A 135 -6.21 8.86 14.36
C PHE A 135 -4.86 8.72 15.05
N ILE A 136 -3.84 8.23 14.35
CA ILE A 136 -2.48 8.05 14.89
C ILE A 136 -1.84 9.40 15.22
N SER A 137 -2.04 10.44 14.40
CA SER A 137 -1.47 11.78 14.62
C SER A 137 -1.96 12.48 15.89
N ARG A 138 -3.07 12.04 16.46
CA ARG A 138 -3.63 12.62 17.69
C ARG A 138 -2.99 12.11 18.99
N HIS A 139 -2.03 11.18 18.90
CA HIS A 139 -1.27 10.68 20.06
C HIS A 139 -2.17 10.25 21.23
N PHE A 140 -3.24 9.51 20.93
CA PHE A 140 -4.18 9.04 21.93
C PHE A 140 -3.53 8.06 22.93
N HIS A 141 -4.10 7.98 24.13
CA HIS A 141 -3.67 7.02 25.13
C HIS A 141 -3.86 5.57 24.65
N HIS A 142 -3.01 4.64 25.11
CA HIS A 142 -3.01 3.25 24.62
C HIS A 142 -4.38 2.56 24.73
N GLU A 143 -5.14 2.83 25.80
CA GLU A 143 -6.50 2.29 25.97
C GLU A 143 -7.49 2.79 24.91
N ILE A 144 -7.39 4.05 24.48
CA ILE A 144 -8.22 4.61 23.40
C ILE A 144 -7.87 3.92 22.08
N ILE A 145 -6.57 3.77 21.80
CA ILE A 145 -6.11 3.11 20.57
C ILE A 145 -6.63 1.68 20.53
N LYS A 146 -6.53 0.95 21.64
CA LYS A 146 -6.97 -0.45 21.75
C LYS A 146 -8.46 -0.65 21.50
N HIS A 147 -9.30 0.30 21.93
CA HIS A 147 -10.77 0.12 21.90
C HIS A 147 -11.46 0.86 20.76
N SER A 148 -10.83 1.86 20.16
CA SER A 148 -11.50 2.77 19.21
C SER A 148 -10.84 2.86 17.85
N LYS A 149 -9.61 2.36 17.68
CA LYS A 149 -8.89 2.45 16.40
C LYS A 149 -9.66 1.77 15.27
N ASP A 150 -10.01 0.51 15.44
CA ASP A 150 -10.64 -0.28 14.37
C ASP A 150 -12.02 0.30 14.00
N LEU A 151 -12.83 0.64 15.01
CA LEU A 151 -14.13 1.31 14.82
C LEU A 151 -14.01 2.66 14.10
N PHE A 152 -12.96 3.43 14.39
CA PHE A 152 -12.72 4.71 13.74
C PHE A 152 -12.35 4.52 12.26
N ILE A 153 -11.50 3.54 11.97
CA ILE A 153 -11.04 3.22 10.60
C ILE A 153 -12.19 2.71 9.73
N GLU A 154 -13.14 1.97 10.33
CA GLU A 154 -14.36 1.50 9.67
C GLU A 154 -15.42 2.61 9.45
N GLY A 155 -15.18 3.84 9.90
CA GLY A 155 -16.14 4.96 9.80
C GLY A 155 -17.24 4.95 10.87
N ASN A 156 -17.15 4.05 11.86
CA ASN A 156 -18.08 3.93 12.97
C ASN A 156 -17.76 4.91 14.12
N TYR A 157 -17.71 6.22 13.82
CA TYR A 157 -17.22 7.25 14.75
C TYR A 157 -17.95 7.30 16.09
N PHE A 158 -19.28 7.14 16.09
CA PHE A 158 -20.06 7.12 17.33
C PHE A 158 -19.66 5.97 18.25
N HIS A 159 -19.52 4.76 17.68
CA HIS A 159 -19.11 3.58 18.42
C HIS A 159 -17.67 3.68 18.91
N ALA A 160 -16.78 4.26 18.08
CA ALA A 160 -15.40 4.51 18.48
C ALA A 160 -15.33 5.38 19.75
N VAL A 161 -16.07 6.49 19.80
CA VAL A 161 -16.13 7.36 20.99
C VAL A 161 -16.77 6.63 22.17
N PHE A 162 -17.86 5.89 21.94
CA PHE A 162 -18.58 5.19 23.00
C PHE A 162 -17.72 4.11 23.69
N GLU A 163 -16.98 3.31 22.93
CA GLU A 163 -16.09 2.29 23.48
C GLU A 163 -14.88 2.91 24.21
N SER A 164 -14.37 4.05 23.74
CA SER A 164 -13.38 4.83 24.49
C SER A 164 -13.90 5.24 25.86
N CYS A 165 -15.11 5.80 25.93
CA CYS A 165 -15.73 6.21 27.19
C CYS A 165 -15.92 5.01 28.13
N LYS A 166 -16.36 3.86 27.61
CA LYS A 166 -16.50 2.63 28.40
C LYS A 166 -15.19 2.12 28.95
N ALA A 167 -14.11 2.17 28.16
CA ALA A 167 -12.78 1.78 28.61
C ALA A 167 -12.30 2.67 29.77
N PHE A 168 -12.51 3.99 29.67
CA PHE A 168 -12.19 4.91 30.75
C PHE A 168 -13.02 4.67 32.02
N ASP A 169 -14.34 4.53 31.87
CA ASP A 169 -15.24 4.22 33.00
C ASP A 169 -14.78 2.96 33.73
N LYS A 170 -14.45 1.90 32.97
CA LYS A 170 -13.93 0.66 33.53
C LYS A 170 -12.61 0.87 34.27
N CYS A 171 -11.67 1.61 33.68
CA CYS A 171 -10.38 1.90 34.31
C CYS A 171 -10.53 2.67 35.63
N VAL A 172 -11.41 3.68 35.66
CA VAL A 172 -11.68 4.46 36.89
C VAL A 172 -12.38 3.60 37.94
N LYS A 173 -13.33 2.76 37.55
CA LYS A 173 -14.01 1.82 38.43
C LYS A 173 -13.05 0.83 39.08
N GLU A 174 -12.14 0.24 38.30
CA GLU A 174 -11.13 -0.69 38.80
C GLU A 174 -10.14 -0.02 39.77
N LYS A 175 -9.78 1.25 39.53
CA LYS A 175 -8.84 1.98 40.40
C LYS A 175 -9.48 2.54 41.65
N SER A 176 -10.74 3.01 41.57
CA SER A 176 -11.45 3.63 42.68
C SER A 176 -12.20 2.63 43.55
N GLY A 177 -12.53 1.44 43.03
CA GLY A 177 -13.39 0.47 43.69
C GLY A 177 -14.86 0.88 43.76
N ILE A 178 -15.26 1.95 43.06
CA ILE A 178 -16.62 2.51 43.11
C ILE A 178 -17.48 1.87 42.03
N ASP A 179 -18.55 1.16 42.42
CA ASP A 179 -19.50 0.53 41.51
C ASP A 179 -20.55 1.50 40.96
N LYS A 180 -20.09 2.51 40.22
CA LYS A 180 -20.95 3.49 39.51
C LYS A 180 -20.48 3.67 38.06
N HIS A 181 -21.21 4.48 37.29
CA HIS A 181 -20.92 4.76 35.88
C HIS A 181 -21.05 6.25 35.55
N GLY A 182 -20.39 6.70 34.49
CA GLY A 182 -20.50 8.05 33.95
C GLY A 182 -20.16 9.15 34.96
N THR A 183 -20.96 10.22 34.98
CA THR A 183 -20.72 11.40 35.81
C THR A 183 -20.63 11.08 37.29
N ASP A 184 -21.45 10.15 37.79
CA ASP A 184 -21.44 9.77 39.20
C ASP A 184 -20.15 9.05 39.58
N LEU A 185 -19.63 8.17 38.71
CA LEU A 185 -18.35 7.53 38.94
C LEU A 185 -17.23 8.58 38.99
N MET A 186 -17.15 9.41 37.95
CA MET A 186 -16.09 10.41 37.82
C MET A 186 -16.10 11.41 38.96
N SER A 187 -17.27 11.90 39.36
CA SER A 187 -17.39 12.87 40.45
C SER A 187 -16.98 12.29 41.80
N ASN A 188 -17.28 11.01 42.08
CA ASN A 188 -16.90 10.40 43.35
C ASN A 188 -15.44 9.92 43.38
N ALA A 189 -14.87 9.57 42.22
CA ALA A 189 -13.50 9.04 42.13
C ALA A 189 -12.41 10.12 42.03
N LEU A 190 -12.76 11.32 41.54
CA LEU A 190 -11.81 12.42 41.27
C LEU A 190 -11.96 13.62 42.23
N SER A 191 -12.98 13.61 43.09
CA SER A 191 -13.16 14.56 44.20
C SER A 191 -12.22 14.26 45.36
#